data_AF-A0A9P0IUR9-F1
#
_entry.id   AF-A0A9P0IUR9-F1
#
_cell.length_a   1.000
_cell.length_b   1.000
_cell.length_c   1.000
_cell.angle_alpha   90.00
_cell.angle_beta   90.00
_cell.angle_gamma   90.00
#
_symmetry.space_group_name_H-M   'P 1'
#
loop_
_entity.id
_entity.type
_entity.pdbx_description
1 polymer ?
#
loop_
_entity_poly.entity_id
_entity_poly.type
_entity_poly.pdbx_seq_one_letter_code
_entity_poly.pdbx_strand_id
1 'polypeptide(L)'
;MEKSFVVSIVLFAVFIIPEISCEEAKCLEFKELCFEDKECCSDNCEFTGNPRNSYCMEPKNTTLYDPKIEEGLCLYNKSFHEDQSHATYERFGINAAHAILPIFTKVQLKYNNKTIDVTINGFPTESNKTILQLSREAALMLDIADDGYYPCSIGVYEPEPDYVSLKKIVTVTASFCVVVLLIITFL
;
A
#
# COMPACT_ATOMS: atom_id res chain seq x y z
N MET A 1 53.27 44.53 25.59
CA MET A 1 52.62 44.22 24.31
C MET A 1 51.56 43.17 24.59
N GLU A 2 50.49 43.58 25.26
CA GLU A 2 49.41 42.70 25.75
C GLU A 2 48.16 43.57 25.80
N LYS A 3 46.98 42.99 25.56
CA LYS A 3 45.68 43.65 25.34
C LYS A 3 45.35 44.01 23.88
N SER A 4 45.39 43.03 22.98
CA SER A 4 44.62 43.15 21.73
C SER A 4 44.34 41.80 21.06
N PHE A 5 43.81 40.82 21.81
CA PHE A 5 43.38 39.56 21.19
C PHE A 5 42.09 38.95 21.78
N VAL A 6 41.55 39.49 22.89
CA VAL A 6 40.39 38.87 23.58
C VAL A 6 39.04 39.39 23.06
N VAL A 7 39.01 40.50 22.32
CA VAL A 7 37.73 41.11 21.90
C VAL A 7 37.19 40.56 20.57
N SER A 8 37.98 39.79 19.82
CA SER A 8 37.56 39.34 18.47
C SER A 8 36.89 37.96 18.42
N ILE A 9 36.95 37.16 19.49
CA ILE A 9 36.37 35.80 19.48
C ILE A 9 34.91 35.80 19.96
N VAL A 10 34.50 36.78 20.77
CA VAL A 10 33.11 36.86 21.28
C VAL A 10 32.14 37.36 20.20
N LEU A 11 32.59 38.19 19.25
CA LEU A 11 31.72 38.70 18.18
C LEU A 11 31.42 37.67 17.06
N PHE A 12 32.28 36.65 16.87
CA PHE A 12 32.04 35.62 15.87
C PHE A 12 31.10 34.49 16.34
N ALA A 13 30.86 34.37 17.65
CA ALA A 13 29.95 33.36 18.20
C ALA A 13 28.47 33.75 18.13
N VAL A 14 28.14 35.03 17.91
CA VAL A 14 26.74 35.52 17.87
C VAL A 14 26.11 35.39 16.49
N PHE A 15 26.91 35.23 15.43
CA PHE A 15 26.41 35.19 14.03
C PHE A 15 26.37 33.79 13.41
N ILE A 16 26.60 32.72 14.17
CA ILE A 16 26.55 31.32 13.68
C ILE A 16 25.63 30.46 14.55
N ILE A 17 24.49 31.00 14.93
CA ILE A 17 23.32 30.15 15.15
C ILE A 17 22.43 30.49 13.96
N PRO A 18 22.49 29.74 12.84
CA PRO A 18 21.35 29.77 11.95
C PRO A 18 20.16 29.44 12.85
N GLU A 19 19.17 30.32 12.90
CA GLU A 19 17.82 29.92 13.30
C GLU A 19 17.46 28.81 12.33
N ILE A 20 17.77 27.57 12.71
CA ILE A 20 17.20 26.39 12.09
C ILE A 20 15.74 26.49 12.53
N SER A 21 14.98 27.28 11.79
CA SER A 21 13.54 27.14 11.72
C SER A 21 13.35 25.73 11.19
N CYS A 22 13.34 24.75 12.10
CA CYS A 22 12.63 23.51 11.88
C CYS A 22 11.17 23.92 11.76
N GLU A 23 10.77 24.43 10.58
CA GLU A 23 9.45 24.07 10.09
C GLU A 23 9.45 22.55 10.19
N GLU A 24 8.68 22.02 11.14
CA GLU A 24 8.45 20.58 11.26
C GLU A 24 8.10 20.12 9.84
N ALA A 25 9.04 19.43 9.20
CA ALA A 25 8.83 18.94 7.85
C ALA A 25 7.65 17.98 7.95
N LYS A 26 6.47 18.47 7.56
CA LYS A 26 5.27 17.67 7.55
C LYS A 26 5.54 16.52 6.59
N CYS A 27 5.56 15.32 7.14
CA CYS A 27 5.61 14.12 6.34
C CYS A 27 4.33 14.03 5.49
N LEU A 28 4.43 13.31 4.39
CA LEU A 28 3.35 13.05 3.47
C LEU A 28 2.42 11.99 4.05
N GLU A 29 1.13 12.26 3.93
CA GLU A 29 0.07 11.40 4.45
C GLU A 29 -0.22 10.25 3.47
N PHE A 30 -1.00 9.26 3.92
CA PHE A 30 -1.43 8.13 3.08
C PHE A 30 -2.02 8.61 1.73
N LYS A 31 -1.64 7.93 0.63
CA LYS A 31 -1.98 8.23 -0.77
C LYS A 31 -1.38 9.49 -1.38
N GLU A 32 -0.52 10.21 -0.66
CA GLU A 32 0.24 11.31 -1.26
C GLU A 32 1.40 10.76 -2.10
N LEU A 33 1.77 11.51 -3.16
CA LEU A 33 2.86 11.14 -4.06
C LEU A 33 4.21 11.27 -3.33
N CYS A 34 5.00 10.21 -3.36
CA CYS A 34 6.32 10.17 -2.71
C CYS A 34 7.39 9.69 -3.69
N PHE A 35 8.64 10.01 -3.37
CA PHE A 35 9.83 9.51 -4.08
C PHE A 35 10.65 8.57 -3.19
N GLU A 36 10.64 8.77 -1.88
CA GLU A 36 11.40 8.01 -0.89
C GLU A 36 10.55 7.67 0.33
N ASP A 37 10.84 6.52 0.98
CA ASP A 37 10.13 6.04 2.17
C ASP A 37 10.02 7.13 3.26
N LYS A 38 11.11 7.85 3.52
CA LYS A 38 11.23 8.89 4.56
C LYS A 38 10.33 10.12 4.34
N GLU A 39 9.80 10.28 3.14
CA GLU A 39 8.86 11.38 2.87
C GLU A 39 7.49 11.07 3.47
N CYS A 40 7.14 9.80 3.65
CA CYS A 40 5.85 9.35 4.17
C CYS A 40 5.85 9.28 5.69
N CYS A 41 4.72 9.67 6.32
CA CYS A 41 4.55 9.53 7.77
C CYS A 41 4.61 8.06 8.26
N SER A 42 4.44 7.12 7.34
CA SER A 42 4.51 5.68 7.56
C SER A 42 5.89 5.06 7.33
N ASP A 43 6.87 5.84 6.87
CA ASP A 43 8.15 5.34 6.33
C ASP A 43 7.95 4.27 5.23
N ASN A 44 6.85 4.35 4.45
CA ASN A 44 6.56 3.44 3.35
C ASN A 44 6.07 4.17 2.10
N CYS A 45 6.96 4.31 1.12
CA CYS A 45 6.67 4.80 -0.22
C CYS A 45 6.64 3.63 -1.19
N GLU A 46 5.45 3.25 -1.67
CA GLU A 46 5.29 2.04 -2.47
C GLU A 46 5.01 2.34 -3.94
N PHE A 47 5.63 1.54 -4.80
CA PHE A 47 5.40 1.53 -6.22
C PHE A 47 4.12 0.78 -6.58
N THR A 48 3.15 1.47 -7.17
CA THR A 48 1.80 0.90 -7.39
C THR A 48 1.59 0.32 -8.78
N GLY A 49 2.65 0.24 -9.60
CA GLY A 49 2.63 -0.33 -10.95
C GLY A 49 2.73 0.71 -12.08
N ASN A 50 2.50 1.99 -11.79
CA ASN A 50 2.76 3.08 -12.74
C ASN A 50 4.20 3.59 -12.55
N PRO A 51 5.14 3.41 -13.53
CA PRO A 51 6.57 3.74 -13.41
C PRO A 51 6.89 5.19 -13.01
N ARG A 52 5.89 6.09 -13.04
CA ARG A 52 6.06 7.51 -12.72
C ARG A 52 5.58 7.90 -11.33
N ASN A 53 4.83 7.04 -10.65
CA ASN A 53 4.14 7.40 -9.41
C ASN A 53 4.39 6.33 -8.34
N SER A 54 4.91 6.78 -7.21
CA SER A 54 4.88 6.03 -5.94
C SER A 54 4.03 6.81 -4.95
N TYR A 55 3.43 6.12 -4.00
CA TYR A 55 2.52 6.74 -3.04
C TYR A 55 2.81 6.27 -1.63
N CYS A 56 2.55 7.14 -0.66
CA CYS A 56 2.64 6.79 0.75
C CYS A 56 1.58 5.75 1.11
N MET A 57 2.06 4.60 1.58
CA MET A 57 1.26 3.46 2.01
C MET A 57 1.32 3.29 3.52
N GLU A 58 0.63 2.31 4.07
CA GLU A 58 0.73 1.98 5.49
C GLU A 58 2.13 1.51 5.89
N PRO A 59 2.52 1.61 7.18
CA PRO A 59 3.80 1.10 7.64
C PRO A 59 3.94 -0.41 7.38
N LYS A 60 5.11 -0.87 6.91
CA LYS A 60 5.36 -2.29 6.63
C LYS A 60 5.26 -3.23 7.84
N ASN A 61 5.22 -2.68 9.06
CA ASN A 61 5.35 -3.41 10.34
C ASN A 61 4.14 -3.28 11.27
N THR A 62 2.99 -2.80 10.79
CA THR A 62 1.81 -2.65 11.64
C THR A 62 1.18 -4.00 11.93
N THR A 63 1.30 -4.48 13.17
CA THR A 63 0.57 -5.66 13.69
C THR A 63 -0.89 -5.37 14.03
N LEU A 64 -1.33 -4.12 13.87
CA LEU A 64 -2.73 -3.71 14.07
C LEU A 64 -3.48 -3.84 12.74
N TYR A 65 -4.26 -4.92 12.66
CA TYR A 65 -5.10 -5.30 11.52
C TYR A 65 -6.45 -4.57 11.52
N ASP A 66 -6.43 -3.24 11.55
CA ASP A 66 -7.67 -2.49 11.28
C ASP A 66 -7.79 -2.28 9.77
N PRO A 67 -8.71 -2.97 9.08
CA PRO A 67 -8.89 -2.79 7.65
C PRO A 67 -9.25 -1.33 7.39
N LYS A 68 -8.41 -0.62 6.62
CA LYS A 68 -8.75 0.74 6.19
C LYS A 68 -9.92 0.65 5.22
N ILE A 69 -11.05 1.18 5.68
CA ILE A 69 -12.27 1.31 4.90
C ILE A 69 -12.21 2.65 4.17
N GLU A 70 -12.17 2.61 2.86
CA GLU A 70 -12.36 3.78 2.00
C GLU A 70 -13.78 3.76 1.44
N GLU A 71 -14.52 4.84 1.66
CA GLU A 71 -15.85 5.05 1.11
C GLU A 71 -15.81 6.01 -0.08
N GLY A 72 -16.59 5.73 -1.12
CA GLY A 72 -16.61 6.57 -2.31
C GLY A 72 -17.56 6.06 -3.39
N LEU A 73 -17.29 6.44 -4.64
CA LEU A 73 -18.06 5.99 -5.80
C LEU A 73 -17.29 4.91 -6.56
N CYS A 74 -17.97 3.83 -6.87
CA CYS A 74 -17.53 2.81 -7.81
C CYS A 74 -18.15 3.10 -9.19
N LEU A 75 -17.35 3.03 -10.25
CA LEU A 75 -17.84 3.10 -11.62
C LEU A 75 -18.05 1.70 -12.16
N TYR A 76 -19.22 1.44 -12.73
CA TYR A 76 -19.42 0.31 -13.62
C TYR A 76 -19.87 0.82 -14.99
N ASN A 77 -19.26 0.26 -16.02
CA ASN A 77 -19.59 0.57 -17.40
C ASN A 77 -19.47 -0.72 -18.23
N LYS A 78 -20.62 -1.23 -18.63
CA LYS A 78 -20.87 -2.44 -19.41
C LYS A 78 -20.28 -2.38 -20.81
N SER A 79 -20.08 -1.19 -21.36
CA SER A 79 -19.47 -1.01 -22.69
C SER A 79 -17.95 -1.24 -22.68
N PHE A 80 -17.30 -1.29 -21.51
CA PHE A 80 -15.89 -1.69 -21.43
C PHE A 80 -15.72 -3.18 -21.72
N HIS A 81 -15.36 -3.45 -22.97
CA HIS A 81 -14.75 -4.68 -23.46
C HIS A 81 -15.26 -5.98 -22.81
N GLU A 82 -16.50 -6.36 -23.13
CA GLU A 82 -17.13 -7.60 -22.66
C GLU A 82 -16.22 -8.84 -22.86
N ASP A 83 -15.54 -8.91 -24.01
CA ASP A 83 -14.60 -9.98 -24.35
C ASP A 83 -13.32 -9.97 -23.51
N GLN A 84 -12.83 -8.77 -23.14
CA GLN A 84 -11.63 -8.64 -22.30
C GLN A 84 -11.96 -8.94 -20.83
N SER A 85 -13.18 -8.65 -20.38
CA SER A 85 -13.64 -8.96 -19.02
C SER A 85 -13.53 -10.46 -18.74
N HIS A 86 -13.94 -11.30 -19.69
CA HIS A 86 -13.89 -12.75 -19.50
C HIS A 86 -12.46 -13.30 -19.42
N ALA A 87 -11.58 -12.92 -20.36
CA ALA A 87 -10.18 -13.34 -20.33
C ALA A 87 -9.45 -12.85 -19.07
N THR A 88 -9.82 -11.67 -18.58
CA THR A 88 -9.28 -11.10 -17.35
C THR A 88 -9.79 -11.86 -16.12
N TYR A 89 -11.06 -12.24 -16.10
CA TYR A 89 -11.65 -13.07 -15.06
C TYR A 89 -10.97 -14.44 -14.96
N GLU A 90 -10.68 -15.11 -16.08
CA GLU A 90 -9.96 -16.40 -16.05
C GLU A 90 -8.59 -16.30 -15.38
N ARG A 91 -7.93 -15.14 -15.48
CA ARG A 91 -6.58 -14.93 -14.95
C ARG A 91 -6.55 -14.41 -13.52
N PHE A 92 -7.45 -13.51 -13.16
CA PHE A 92 -7.42 -12.78 -11.87
C PHE A 92 -8.64 -13.03 -10.99
N GLY A 93 -9.63 -13.80 -11.47
CA GLY A 93 -10.92 -13.96 -10.81
C GLY A 93 -11.74 -12.67 -10.85
N ILE A 94 -12.57 -12.47 -9.82
CA ILE A 94 -13.32 -11.22 -9.65
C ILE A 94 -12.32 -10.09 -9.45
N ASN A 95 -12.40 -9.07 -10.30
CA ASN A 95 -11.38 -8.04 -10.37
C ASN A 95 -11.97 -6.64 -10.46
N ALA A 96 -11.11 -5.65 -10.22
CA ALA A 96 -11.45 -4.24 -10.34
C ALA A 96 -10.18 -3.42 -10.58
N ALA A 97 -10.35 -2.19 -11.06
CA ALA A 97 -9.26 -1.26 -11.23
C ALA A 97 -9.28 -0.18 -10.13
N HIS A 98 -8.12 0.10 -9.54
CA HIS A 98 -7.96 1.10 -8.48
C HIS A 98 -6.85 2.09 -8.85
N ALA A 99 -7.01 3.38 -8.50
CA ALA A 99 -6.08 4.43 -8.93
C ALA A 99 -4.69 4.29 -8.29
N ILE A 100 -4.64 3.79 -7.06
CA ILE A 100 -3.45 3.83 -6.20
C ILE A 100 -3.04 2.45 -5.71
N LEU A 101 -3.93 1.45 -5.69
CA LEU A 101 -3.56 0.19 -5.03
C LEU A 101 -2.70 -0.61 -5.99
N PRO A 102 -1.65 -1.29 -5.49
CA PRO A 102 -0.86 -2.19 -6.32
C PRO A 102 -1.73 -3.24 -7.03
N ILE A 103 -1.28 -3.65 -8.20
CA ILE A 103 -1.85 -4.84 -8.85
C ILE A 103 -1.68 -6.07 -7.95
N PHE A 104 -2.62 -7.00 -8.03
CA PHE A 104 -2.76 -8.19 -7.18
C PHE A 104 -3.16 -7.93 -5.72
N THR A 105 -3.33 -6.67 -5.29
CA THR A 105 -3.93 -6.38 -4.00
C THR A 105 -5.35 -6.95 -3.95
N LYS A 106 -5.67 -7.69 -2.89
CA LYS A 106 -7.02 -8.15 -2.61
C LYS A 106 -7.71 -7.14 -1.72
N VAL A 107 -8.89 -6.71 -2.12
CA VAL A 107 -9.72 -5.82 -1.33
C VAL A 107 -11.11 -6.39 -1.19
N GLN A 108 -11.73 -6.12 -0.06
CA GLN A 108 -13.13 -6.44 0.14
C GLN A 108 -13.97 -5.25 -0.30
N LEU A 109 -14.77 -5.47 -1.33
CA LEU A 109 -15.68 -4.50 -1.87
C LEU A 109 -17.08 -4.72 -1.29
N LYS A 110 -17.67 -3.66 -0.74
CA LYS A 110 -19.01 -3.67 -0.19
C LYS A 110 -19.90 -2.68 -0.94
N TYR A 111 -21.11 -3.14 -1.27
CA TYR A 111 -22.19 -2.35 -1.86
C TYR A 111 -23.52 -2.85 -1.30
N ASN A 112 -24.33 -1.94 -0.74
CA ASN A 112 -25.54 -2.29 0.00
C ASN A 112 -25.25 -3.34 1.11
N ASN A 113 -25.97 -4.46 1.08
CA ASN A 113 -25.80 -5.58 2.01
C ASN A 113 -24.91 -6.70 1.45
N LYS A 114 -24.18 -6.43 0.36
CA LYS A 114 -23.32 -7.40 -0.30
C LYS A 114 -21.86 -7.05 -0.12
N THR A 115 -21.06 -8.10 0.03
CA THR A 115 -19.62 -8.02 0.23
C THR A 115 -18.97 -9.09 -0.64
N ILE A 116 -17.97 -8.70 -1.42
CA ILE A 116 -17.20 -9.60 -2.28
C ILE A 116 -15.71 -9.29 -2.17
N ASP A 117 -14.87 -10.29 -2.39
CA ASP A 117 -13.42 -10.08 -2.51
C ASP A 117 -13.09 -9.83 -3.98
N VAL A 118 -12.36 -8.75 -4.25
CA VAL A 118 -11.94 -8.36 -5.60
C VAL A 118 -10.43 -8.17 -5.65
N THR A 119 -9.83 -8.60 -6.75
CA THR A 119 -8.40 -8.45 -7.00
C THR A 119 -8.16 -7.20 -7.86
N ILE A 120 -7.30 -6.31 -7.40
CA ILE A 120 -6.87 -5.14 -8.19
C ILE A 120 -6.00 -5.63 -9.35
N ASN A 121 -6.37 -5.31 -10.59
CA ASN A 121 -5.64 -5.79 -11.77
C ASN A 121 -5.28 -4.69 -12.77
N GLY A 122 -5.60 -3.44 -12.46
CA GLY A 122 -5.34 -2.32 -13.35
C GLY A 122 -5.70 -0.98 -12.73
N PHE A 123 -5.63 0.05 -13.57
CA PHE A 123 -5.90 1.43 -13.18
C PHE A 123 -7.18 1.92 -13.84
N PRO A 124 -8.05 2.65 -13.11
CA PRO A 124 -9.30 3.14 -13.63
C PRO A 124 -9.05 4.22 -14.69
N THR A 125 -9.93 4.29 -15.69
CA THR A 125 -9.88 5.33 -16.72
C THR A 125 -10.25 6.72 -16.18
N GLU A 126 -11.02 6.78 -15.08
CA GLU A 126 -11.50 8.02 -14.46
C GLU A 126 -11.15 8.09 -12.96
N SER A 127 -9.86 8.14 -12.63
CA SER A 127 -9.35 8.13 -11.25
C SER A 127 -9.88 9.24 -10.33
N ASN A 128 -10.33 10.37 -10.88
CA ASN A 128 -10.63 11.57 -10.07
C ASN A 128 -12.04 11.58 -9.47
N LYS A 129 -12.92 10.67 -9.91
CA LYS A 129 -14.32 10.62 -9.44
C LYS A 129 -14.69 9.32 -8.75
N THR A 130 -13.87 8.29 -8.93
CA THR A 130 -14.20 6.93 -8.48
C THR A 130 -13.03 6.34 -7.73
N ILE A 131 -13.33 5.69 -6.61
CA ILE A 131 -12.34 4.93 -5.86
C ILE A 131 -12.03 3.61 -6.58
N LEU A 132 -12.99 3.06 -7.31
CA LEU A 132 -12.85 1.75 -7.95
C LEU A 132 -13.66 1.69 -9.25
N GLN A 133 -13.10 1.06 -10.28
CA GLN A 133 -13.83 0.71 -11.50
C GLN A 133 -14.05 -0.81 -11.54
N LEU A 134 -15.32 -1.22 -11.56
CA LEU A 134 -15.73 -2.61 -11.40
C LEU A 134 -15.60 -3.39 -12.71
N SER A 135 -15.15 -4.65 -12.63
CA SER A 135 -15.36 -5.60 -13.73
C SER A 135 -16.83 -5.97 -13.84
N ARG A 136 -17.21 -6.56 -14.99
CA ARG A 136 -18.55 -7.11 -15.19
C ARG A 136 -18.92 -8.13 -14.13
N GLU A 137 -18.01 -9.05 -13.82
CA GLU A 137 -18.24 -10.13 -12.85
C GLU A 137 -18.42 -9.57 -11.44
N ALA A 138 -17.65 -8.55 -11.06
CA ALA A 138 -17.83 -7.85 -9.78
C ALA A 138 -19.20 -7.16 -9.70
N ALA A 139 -19.60 -6.44 -10.76
CA ALA A 139 -20.91 -5.78 -10.84
C ALA A 139 -22.06 -6.78 -10.74
N LEU A 140 -21.97 -7.92 -11.46
CA LEU A 140 -22.98 -8.98 -11.41
C LEU A 140 -23.11 -9.57 -10.00
N MET A 141 -22.02 -9.81 -9.28
CA MET A 141 -22.10 -10.32 -7.90
C MET A 141 -22.73 -9.31 -6.94
N LEU A 142 -22.58 -8.01 -7.21
CA LEU A 142 -23.17 -6.92 -6.44
C LEU A 142 -24.60 -6.55 -6.85
N ASP A 143 -25.24 -7.28 -7.77
CA ASP A 143 -26.53 -6.96 -8.39
C ASP A 143 -26.57 -5.58 -9.08
N ILE A 144 -25.45 -5.18 -9.68
CA ILE A 144 -25.36 -3.96 -10.49
C ILE A 144 -25.54 -4.35 -11.96
N ALA A 145 -26.68 -3.97 -12.55
CA ALA A 145 -27.04 -4.35 -13.92
C ALA A 145 -26.72 -3.28 -14.97
N ASP A 146 -26.75 -2.01 -14.56
CA ASP A 146 -26.72 -0.85 -15.45
C ASP A 146 -25.43 -0.05 -15.29
N ASP A 147 -25.13 0.78 -16.28
CA ASP A 147 -23.98 1.68 -16.23
C ASP A 147 -24.21 2.81 -15.22
N GLY A 148 -23.17 3.16 -14.46
CA GLY A 148 -23.28 4.29 -13.55
C GLY A 148 -22.26 4.32 -12.42
N TYR A 149 -22.51 5.25 -11.51
CA TYR A 149 -21.75 5.47 -10.30
C TYR A 149 -22.52 4.95 -9.10
N TYR A 150 -21.89 4.11 -8.29
CA TYR A 150 -22.51 3.41 -7.17
C TYR A 150 -21.76 3.72 -5.88
N PRO A 151 -22.44 4.10 -4.79
CA PRO A 151 -21.79 4.32 -3.50
C PRO A 151 -21.27 2.98 -2.97
N CYS A 152 -19.97 2.87 -2.76
CA CYS A 152 -19.34 1.62 -2.33
C CYS A 152 -18.24 1.90 -1.29
N SER A 153 -17.82 0.85 -0.59
CA SER A 153 -16.66 0.92 0.28
C SER A 153 -15.69 -0.21 0.01
N ILE A 154 -14.39 0.06 0.06
CA ILE A 154 -13.35 -0.96 -0.04
C ILE A 154 -12.62 -1.09 1.29
N GLY A 155 -12.43 -2.31 1.75
CA GLY A 155 -11.53 -2.65 2.86
C GLY A 155 -10.26 -3.29 2.30
N VAL A 156 -9.11 -2.69 2.54
CA VAL A 156 -7.83 -3.29 2.17
C VAL A 156 -7.40 -4.25 3.28
N TYR A 157 -7.30 -5.53 2.94
CA TYR A 157 -6.71 -6.52 3.82
C TYR A 157 -5.26 -6.73 3.39
N GLU A 158 -4.31 -6.52 4.31
CA GLU A 158 -3.00 -7.14 4.12
C GLU A 158 -3.18 -8.66 4.15
N PRO A 159 -2.57 -9.41 3.22
CA PRO A 159 -2.69 -10.85 3.23
C PRO A 159 -2.23 -11.38 4.58
N GLU A 160 -3.08 -12.16 5.27
CA GLU A 160 -2.65 -12.89 6.46
C GLU A 160 -1.36 -13.63 6.09
N PRO A 161 -0.27 -13.47 6.86
CA PRO A 161 0.98 -14.12 6.53
C PRO A 161 0.73 -15.63 6.43
N ASP A 162 1.18 -16.24 5.33
CA ASP A 162 1.00 -17.69 5.12
C ASP A 162 1.88 -18.47 6.12
N TYR A 163 1.30 -18.71 7.31
CA TYR A 163 1.92 -19.45 8.38
C TYR A 163 2.22 -20.90 7.98
N VAL A 164 1.58 -21.45 6.95
CA VAL A 164 1.84 -22.82 6.47
C VAL A 164 3.21 -22.88 5.79
N SER A 165 3.54 -21.88 4.98
CA SER A 165 4.85 -21.75 4.35
C SER A 165 5.96 -21.47 5.37
N LEU A 166 5.71 -20.60 6.36
CA LEU A 166 6.62 -20.37 7.48
C LEU A 166 6.86 -21.63 8.32
N LYS A 167 5.80 -22.39 8.62
CA LYS A 167 5.89 -23.64 9.39
C LYS A 167 6.73 -24.70 8.68
N LYS A 168 6.64 -24.80 7.34
CA LYS A 168 7.50 -25.69 6.55
C LYS A 168 8.98 -25.31 6.66
N ILE A 169 9.31 -24.02 6.54
CA ILE A 169 10.69 -23.53 6.67
C ILE A 169 11.24 -23.85 8.07
N VAL A 170 10.48 -23.53 9.13
CA VAL A 170 10.87 -23.80 10.52
C VAL A 170 11.11 -25.30 10.76
N THR A 171 10.26 -26.16 10.21
CA THR A 171 10.38 -27.63 10.38
C THR A 171 11.64 -28.16 9.69
N VAL A 172 11.95 -27.67 8.50
CA VAL A 172 13.16 -28.06 7.75
C VAL A 172 14.43 -27.57 8.45
N THR A 173 14.45 -26.30 8.92
CA THR A 173 15.60 -25.75 9.64
C THR A 173 15.83 -26.44 11.00
N ALA A 174 14.76 -26.77 11.73
CA ALA A 174 14.88 -27.49 13.00
C ALA A 174 15.43 -28.91 12.80
N SER A 175 14.97 -29.62 11.75
CA SER A 175 15.49 -30.95 11.42
C SER A 175 16.98 -30.90 11.06
N PHE A 176 17.41 -29.91 10.28
CA PHE A 176 18.82 -29.74 9.92
C PHE A 176 19.70 -29.44 11.13
N CYS A 177 19.26 -28.55 12.04
CA CYS A 177 20.00 -28.24 13.27
C CYS A 177 20.15 -29.47 14.19
N VAL A 178 19.12 -30.32 14.30
CA VAL A 178 19.20 -31.57 15.07
C VAL A 178 20.24 -32.53 14.49
N VAL A 179 20.27 -32.69 13.16
CA VAL A 179 21.27 -33.55 12.49
C VAL A 179 22.69 -33.02 12.70
N VAL A 180 22.91 -31.71 12.55
CA VAL A 180 24.24 -31.10 12.79
C VAL A 180 24.67 -31.25 14.25
N LEU A 181 23.77 -31.04 15.21
CA LEU A 181 24.06 -31.25 16.62
C LEU A 181 24.45 -32.69 16.92
N LEU A 182 23.72 -33.67 16.36
CA LEU A 182 24.05 -35.08 16.50
C LEU A 182 25.45 -35.40 15.95
N ILE A 183 25.77 -34.93 14.74
CA ILE A 183 27.08 -35.12 14.13
C ILE A 183 28.19 -34.53 15.02
N ILE A 184 28.01 -33.33 15.55
CA ILE A 184 28.99 -32.69 16.45
C ILE A 184 29.15 -33.45 17.77
N THR A 185 28.09 -34.03 18.32
CA THR A 185 28.17 -34.78 19.59
C THR A 185 28.79 -36.17 19.47
N PHE A 186 28.79 -36.77 18.27
CA PHE A 186 29.27 -38.14 18.05
C PHE A 186 30.59 -38.23 17.27
N LEU A 187 31.18 -37.09 16.89
CA LEU A 187 32.56 -36.95 16.37
C LEU A 187 33.50 -36.47 17.48
#